data_AF-A0A453BF65-F1
#
_entry.id   AF-A0A453BF65-F1
#
_cell.length_a   1.000
_cell.length_b   1.000
_cell.length_c   1.000
_cell.angle_alpha   90.00
_cell.angle_beta   90.00
_cell.angle_gamma   90.00
#
_symmetry.space_group_name_H-M   'P 1'
#
loop_
_entity.id
_entity.type
_entity.pdbx_description
1 polymer ?
#
loop_
_entity_poly.entity_id
_entity_poly.type
_entity_poly.pdbx_seq_one_letter_code
_entity_poly.pdbx_strand_id
1 'polypeptide(L)'
;DFQKDIVRAAEGLVSIGSKHIEVGTKFSEDCYRYGGENNADGEALTKAASLYGGALRNVEKEYEDFNRTLCSQIIDPLKAMAVCAPLEEARGFAQRYSRMRHEAEILSAEIARRKARVRESPVAEHTTKLEQSEGKMIEHKASMAVLGKEAVAALGAVESQQKRVTLQRLVGMVRVPSSSIWVTYFNWFVRFGFCLWLGHSSC
;
A
#
# COMPACT_ATOMS: atom_id res chain seq x y z
N ASP A 1 -10.16 9.76 0.66
CA ASP A 1 -9.50 8.73 -0.17
C ASP A 1 -9.31 7.49 0.67
N PHE A 2 -10.16 6.48 0.53
CA PHE A 2 -10.14 5.27 1.36
C PHE A 2 -8.77 4.58 1.42
N GLN A 3 -8.02 4.57 0.32
CA GLN A 3 -6.65 4.03 0.27
C GLN A 3 -5.66 4.81 1.15
N LYS A 4 -5.76 6.14 1.19
CA LYS A 4 -4.90 6.98 2.04
C LYS A 4 -5.23 6.78 3.53
N ASP A 5 -6.51 6.59 3.84
CA ASP A 5 -6.95 6.35 5.21
C ASP A 5 -6.46 4.98 5.72
N ILE A 6 -6.48 3.95 4.87
CA ILE A 6 -5.88 2.63 5.16
C ILE A 6 -4.36 2.75 5.40
N VAL A 7 -3.63 3.44 4.51
CA VAL A 7 -2.18 3.65 4.67
C VAL A 7 -1.88 4.34 6.00
N ARG A 8 -2.61 5.41 6.33
CA ARG A 8 -2.44 6.15 7.58
C ARG A 8 -2.72 5.27 8.82
N ALA A 9 -3.77 4.46 8.78
CA ALA A 9 -4.07 3.54 9.88
C ALA A 9 -2.96 2.49 10.06
N ALA A 10 -2.43 1.97 8.96
CA ALA A 10 -1.37 0.97 8.96
C ALA A 10 -0.03 1.57 9.44
N GLU A 11 0.29 2.81 9.10
CA GLU A 11 1.42 3.57 9.67
C GLU A 11 1.26 3.79 11.18
N GLY A 12 0.02 4.07 11.63
CA GLY A 12 -0.30 4.18 13.05
C GLY A 12 -0.01 2.89 13.83
N LEU A 13 -0.38 1.73 13.27
CA LEU A 13 -0.08 0.42 13.87
C LEU A 13 1.43 0.18 14.02
N VAL A 14 2.22 0.47 12.98
CA VAL A 14 3.68 0.35 13.04
C VAL A 14 4.27 1.28 14.10
N SER A 15 3.80 2.53 14.15
CA SER A 15 4.29 3.51 15.13
C SER A 15 4.02 3.07 16.58
N ILE A 16 2.84 2.50 16.84
CA ILE A 16 2.51 1.90 18.14
C ILE A 16 3.41 0.69 18.41
N GLY A 17 3.61 -0.19 17.43
CA GLY A 17 4.49 -1.34 17.54
C GLY A 17 5.94 -0.96 17.89
N SER A 18 6.49 0.07 17.24
CA SER A 18 7.83 0.56 17.54
C SER A 18 7.95 1.09 18.97
N LYS A 19 6.94 1.82 19.46
CA LYS A 19 6.90 2.29 20.86
C LYS A 19 6.79 1.14 21.85
N HIS A 20 6.04 0.10 21.52
CA HIS A 20 5.94 -1.11 22.34
C HIS A 20 7.32 -1.76 22.50
N ILE A 21 8.02 -2.00 21.38
CA ILE A 21 9.36 -2.60 21.36
C ILE A 21 10.34 -1.76 22.19
N GLU A 22 10.33 -0.43 22.04
CA GLU A 22 11.22 0.47 22.79
C GLU A 22 11.01 0.34 24.31
N VAL A 23 9.75 0.44 24.75
CA VAL A 23 9.40 0.37 26.18
C VAL A 23 9.64 -1.03 26.74
N GLY A 24 9.26 -2.07 25.99
CA GLY A 24 9.42 -3.47 26.40
C GLY A 24 10.89 -3.88 26.51
N THR A 25 11.73 -3.44 25.56
CA THR A 25 13.18 -3.68 25.60
C THR A 25 13.79 -3.04 26.86
N LYS A 26 13.48 -1.77 27.12
CA LYS A 26 13.96 -1.08 28.32
C LYS A 26 13.50 -1.78 29.61
N PHE A 27 12.22 -2.16 29.68
CA PHE A 27 11.68 -2.87 30.83
C PHE A 27 12.37 -4.24 31.04
N SER A 28 12.66 -4.96 29.96
CA SER A 28 13.38 -6.24 30.01
C SER A 28 14.81 -6.08 30.57
N GLU A 29 15.50 -5.00 30.18
CA GLU A 29 16.83 -4.66 30.68
C GLU A 29 16.80 -4.28 32.15
N ASP A 30 15.84 -3.47 32.57
CA ASP A 30 15.65 -3.07 33.97
C ASP A 30 15.38 -4.29 34.87
N CYS A 31 14.51 -5.21 34.45
CA CYS A 31 14.26 -6.48 35.18
C CYS A 31 15.50 -7.37 35.23
N TYR A 32 16.25 -7.48 34.14
CA TYR A 32 17.47 -8.27 34.08
C TYR A 32 18.54 -7.71 35.04
N ARG A 33 18.72 -6.39 35.03
CA ARG A 33 19.65 -5.69 35.95
C ARG A 33 19.23 -5.83 37.40
N TYR A 34 17.94 -5.69 37.70
CA TYR A 34 17.41 -5.90 39.06
C TYR A 34 17.79 -7.28 39.61
N GLY A 35 17.79 -8.32 38.79
CA GLY A 35 18.19 -9.66 39.22
C GLY A 35 19.70 -9.89 39.34
N GLY A 36 20.54 -9.07 38.70
CA GLY A 36 22.00 -9.21 38.71
C GLY A 36 22.73 -8.29 39.70
N GLU A 37 22.18 -7.11 39.98
CA GLU A 37 22.83 -6.07 40.80
C GLU A 37 22.32 -6.03 42.25
N ASN A 38 21.26 -6.78 42.58
CA ASN A 38 20.59 -6.67 43.87
C ASN A 38 21.09 -7.73 44.87
N ASN A 39 21.79 -7.29 45.93
CA ASN A 39 22.32 -8.12 47.01
C ASN A 39 21.27 -8.46 48.10
N ALA A 40 19.98 -8.42 47.78
CA ALA A 40 18.91 -8.66 48.75
C ALA A 40 18.76 -10.16 49.04
N ASP A 41 18.35 -10.51 50.26
CA ASP A 41 18.17 -11.89 50.80
C ASP A 41 17.17 -12.79 50.04
N GLY A 42 16.68 -12.37 48.86
CA GLY A 42 15.70 -13.07 48.04
C GLY A 42 16.31 -13.67 46.76
N GLU A 43 17.14 -14.72 46.88
CA GLU A 43 17.75 -15.44 45.74
C GLU A 43 16.72 -15.90 44.69
N ALA A 44 15.55 -16.36 45.14
CA ALA A 44 14.47 -16.77 44.25
C ALA A 44 13.91 -15.60 43.42
N LEU A 45 13.80 -14.41 44.02
CA LEU A 45 13.26 -13.22 43.36
C LEU A 45 14.24 -12.64 42.35
N THR A 46 15.53 -12.55 42.70
CA THR A 46 16.58 -12.07 41.80
C THR A 46 16.76 -13.00 40.60
N LYS A 47 16.73 -14.32 40.82
CA LYS A 47 16.78 -15.32 39.74
C LYS A 47 15.55 -15.26 38.85
N ALA A 48 14.34 -15.11 39.43
CA ALA A 48 13.10 -14.96 38.67
C ALA A 48 13.11 -13.67 37.82
N ALA A 49 13.57 -12.54 38.37
CA ALA A 49 13.65 -11.28 37.65
C ALA A 49 14.64 -11.33 36.46
N SER A 50 15.82 -11.94 36.67
CA SER A 50 16.80 -12.17 35.59
C SER A 50 16.25 -13.06 34.48
N LEU A 51 15.60 -14.18 34.85
CA LEU A 51 15.00 -15.09 33.87
C LEU A 51 13.86 -14.43 33.10
N TYR A 52 13.01 -13.66 33.79
CA TYR A 52 11.92 -12.91 33.18
C TYR A 52 12.44 -11.84 32.21
N GLY A 53 13.40 -11.00 32.63
CA GLY A 53 13.99 -9.99 31.75
C GLY A 53 14.68 -10.61 30.54
N GLY A 54 15.42 -11.70 30.72
CA GLY A 54 16.02 -12.45 29.63
C GLY A 54 15.00 -13.05 28.66
N ALA A 55 13.90 -13.62 29.16
CA ALA A 55 12.81 -14.13 28.33
C ALA A 55 12.09 -13.01 27.56
N LEU A 56 11.77 -11.90 28.25
CA LEU A 56 11.08 -10.76 27.67
C LEU A 56 11.89 -10.12 26.54
N ARG A 57 13.21 -9.98 26.71
CA ARG A 57 14.10 -9.48 25.64
C ARG A 57 14.01 -10.30 24.35
N ASN A 58 13.83 -11.62 24.46
CA ASN A 58 13.63 -12.46 23.28
C ASN A 58 12.26 -12.23 22.63
N VAL A 59 11.22 -12.01 23.43
CA VAL A 59 9.87 -11.70 22.93
C VAL A 59 9.86 -10.36 22.21
N GLU A 60 10.50 -9.33 22.75
CA GLU A 60 10.59 -8.01 22.11
C GLU A 60 11.34 -8.07 20.77
N LYS A 61 12.36 -8.94 20.67
CA LYS A 61 13.05 -9.19 19.41
C LYS A 61 12.13 -9.81 18.34
N GLU A 62 11.28 -10.77 18.71
CA GLU A 62 10.28 -11.35 17.80
C GLU A 62 9.24 -10.29 17.38
N TYR A 63 8.85 -9.38 18.29
CA TYR A 63 8.02 -8.23 17.95
C TYR A 63 8.70 -7.27 16.97
N GLU A 64 10.01 -7.05 17.11
CA GLU A 64 10.79 -6.26 16.17
C GLU A 64 10.81 -6.88 14.77
N ASP A 65 11.08 -8.18 14.68
CA ASP A 65 11.11 -8.92 13.41
C ASP A 65 9.71 -8.98 12.77
N PHE A 66 8.65 -9.12 13.56
CA PHE A 66 7.27 -8.99 13.11
C PHE A 66 6.99 -7.59 12.55
N ASN A 67 7.33 -6.53 13.29
CA ASN A 67 7.07 -5.15 12.88
C ASN A 67 7.83 -4.81 11.58
N ARG A 68 9.07 -5.32 11.44
CA ARG A 68 9.88 -5.21 10.20
C ARG A 68 9.23 -5.94 9.02
N THR A 69 8.71 -7.13 9.26
CA THR A 69 8.01 -7.94 8.23
C THR A 69 6.70 -7.28 7.81
N LEU A 70 5.95 -6.75 8.78
CA LEU A 70 4.71 -6.00 8.56
C LEU A 70 4.99 -4.77 7.68
N CYS A 71 6.01 -3.98 7.99
CA CYS A 71 6.43 -2.84 7.19
C CYS A 71 6.73 -3.23 5.74
N SER A 72 7.66 -4.17 5.55
CA SER A 72 8.18 -4.53 4.22
C SER A 72 7.15 -5.27 3.35
N GLN A 73 6.37 -6.19 3.92
CA GLN A 73 5.45 -7.02 3.14
C GLN A 73 4.07 -6.40 2.93
N ILE A 74 3.67 -5.46 3.78
CA ILE A 74 2.29 -4.92 3.78
C ILE A 74 2.30 -3.40 3.62
N ILE A 75 3.03 -2.67 4.46
CA ILE A 75 2.96 -1.20 4.51
C ILE A 75 3.61 -0.53 3.29
N ASP A 76 4.85 -0.88 2.97
CA ASP A 76 5.57 -0.26 1.85
C ASP A 76 4.86 -0.52 0.50
N PRO A 77 4.33 -1.72 0.23
CA PRO A 77 3.48 -1.94 -0.92
C PRO A 77 2.18 -1.10 -0.87
N LEU A 78 1.53 -0.94 0.28
CA LEU A 78 0.34 -0.09 0.43
C LEU A 78 0.64 1.37 0.08
N LYS A 79 1.77 1.90 0.54
CA LYS A 79 2.27 3.22 0.16
C LYS A 79 2.52 3.31 -1.34
N ALA A 80 3.23 2.32 -1.90
CA ALA A 80 3.50 2.28 -3.34
C ALA A 80 2.19 2.27 -4.13
N MET A 81 1.16 1.51 -3.76
CA MET A 81 -0.14 1.54 -4.46
C MET A 81 -0.87 2.88 -4.36
N ALA A 82 -0.81 3.55 -3.21
CA ALA A 82 -1.42 4.86 -3.05
C ALA A 82 -0.71 5.95 -3.87
N VAL A 83 0.55 5.69 -4.28
CA VAL A 83 1.43 6.62 -4.98
C VAL A 83 1.69 6.23 -6.46
N CYS A 84 1.54 4.96 -6.83
CA CYS A 84 2.01 4.45 -8.11
C CYS A 84 1.10 4.80 -9.30
N ALA A 85 1.77 4.83 -10.45
CA ALA A 85 1.40 5.25 -11.80
C ALA A 85 0.02 4.87 -12.39
N PRO A 86 -0.66 3.76 -12.02
CA PRO A 86 -1.94 3.40 -12.66
C PRO A 86 -3.06 4.45 -12.49
N LEU A 87 -3.09 5.16 -11.35
CA LEU A 87 -4.03 6.26 -11.11
C LEU A 87 -3.66 7.53 -11.88
N GLU A 88 -2.36 7.79 -12.06
CA GLU A 88 -1.86 8.93 -12.83
C GLU A 88 -1.98 8.72 -14.34
N GLU A 89 -1.79 7.49 -14.83
CA GLU A 89 -2.10 7.12 -16.22
C GLU A 89 -3.60 7.23 -16.52
N ALA A 90 -4.46 6.74 -15.62
CA ALA A 90 -5.91 6.91 -15.75
C ALA A 90 -6.32 8.39 -15.82
N ARG A 91 -5.70 9.25 -15.00
CA ARG A 91 -5.88 10.71 -15.04
C ARG A 91 -5.34 11.32 -16.33
N GLY A 92 -4.19 10.86 -16.80
CA GLY A 92 -3.58 11.29 -18.06
C GLY A 92 -4.46 10.96 -19.27
N PHE A 93 -5.03 9.75 -19.33
CA PHE A 93 -6.00 9.38 -20.36
C PHE A 93 -7.28 10.20 -20.28
N ALA A 94 -7.84 10.40 -19.08
CA ALA A 94 -9.03 11.23 -18.88
C ALA A 94 -8.81 12.69 -19.34
N GLN A 95 -7.65 13.27 -19.03
CA GLN A 95 -7.28 14.63 -19.43
C GLN A 95 -7.10 14.73 -20.95
N ARG A 96 -6.41 13.78 -21.58
CA ARG A 96 -6.21 13.75 -23.04
C ARG A 96 -7.52 13.54 -23.79
N TYR A 97 -8.40 12.67 -23.29
CA TYR A 97 -9.72 12.46 -23.87
C TYR A 97 -10.59 13.71 -23.75
N SER A 98 -10.59 14.39 -22.59
CA SER A 98 -11.30 15.66 -22.39
C SER A 98 -10.84 16.73 -23.37
N ARG A 99 -9.52 16.84 -23.59
CA ARG A 99 -8.94 17.77 -24.58
C ARG A 99 -9.40 17.47 -26.00
N MET A 100 -9.27 16.22 -26.46
CA MET A 100 -9.70 15.86 -27.81
C MET A 100 -11.21 16.04 -28.02
N ARG A 101 -12.02 15.76 -27.00
CA ARG A 101 -13.45 16.00 -27.04
C ARG A 101 -13.74 17.49 -27.25
N HIS A 102 -13.05 18.36 -26.50
CA HIS A 102 -13.20 19.80 -26.66
C HIS A 102 -12.76 20.29 -28.04
N GLU A 103 -11.64 19.78 -28.56
CA GLU A 103 -11.19 20.06 -29.93
C GLU A 103 -12.20 19.58 -30.99
N ALA A 104 -12.85 18.44 -30.77
CA ALA A 104 -13.92 17.95 -31.63
C ALA A 104 -15.16 18.86 -31.61
N GLU A 105 -15.52 19.40 -30.45
CA GLU A 105 -16.61 20.38 -30.31
C GLU A 105 -16.31 21.65 -31.12
N ILE A 106 -15.07 22.17 -31.04
CA ILE A 106 -14.62 23.33 -31.82
C ILE A 106 -14.68 23.04 -33.32
N LEU A 107 -14.12 21.90 -33.76
CA LEU A 107 -14.14 21.50 -35.17
C LEU A 107 -15.58 21.30 -35.69
N SER A 108 -16.49 20.78 -34.86
CA SER A 108 -17.89 20.60 -35.24
C SER A 108 -18.63 21.93 -35.45
N ALA A 109 -18.36 22.92 -34.59
CA ALA A 109 -18.92 24.25 -34.72
C ALA A 109 -18.39 24.96 -35.98
N GLU A 110 -17.11 24.77 -36.31
CA GLU A 110 -16.51 25.32 -37.53
C GLU A 110 -17.07 24.68 -38.80
N ILE A 111 -17.26 23.35 -38.81
CA ILE A 111 -17.93 22.65 -39.92
C ILE A 111 -19.36 23.17 -40.10
N ALA A 112 -20.12 23.36 -39.02
CA ALA A 112 -21.47 23.89 -39.08
C ALA A 112 -21.51 25.31 -39.69
N ARG A 113 -20.56 26.18 -39.31
CA ARG A 113 -20.40 27.53 -39.89
C ARG A 113 -20.05 27.47 -41.38
N ARG A 114 -19.14 26.58 -41.78
CA ARG A 114 -18.74 26.40 -43.19
C ARG A 114 -19.88 25.83 -44.04
N LYS A 115 -20.66 24.89 -43.50
CA LYS A 115 -21.88 24.37 -44.15
C LYS A 115 -22.92 25.47 -44.40
N ALA A 116 -23.13 26.36 -43.44
CA ALA A 116 -24.03 27.50 -43.61
C ALA A 116 -23.55 28.42 -44.75
N ARG A 117 -22.25 28.74 -44.81
CA ARG A 117 -21.66 29.58 -45.87
C ARG A 117 -21.75 28.95 -47.26
N VAL A 118 -21.51 27.64 -47.37
CA VAL A 118 -21.68 26.89 -48.64
C VAL A 118 -23.15 26.91 -49.09
N ARG A 119 -24.10 26.80 -48.16
CA ARG A 119 -25.54 26.88 -48.46
C ARG A 119 -25.97 28.27 -48.92
N GLU A 120 -25.36 29.33 -48.37
CA GLU A 120 -25.61 30.72 -48.76
C GLU A 120 -24.95 31.07 -50.10
N SER A 121 -23.75 30.56 -50.36
CA SER A 121 -23.01 30.80 -51.60
C SER A 121 -22.15 29.57 -51.95
N PRO A 122 -22.56 28.73 -52.90
CA PRO A 122 -21.86 27.49 -53.26
C PRO A 122 -20.67 27.78 -54.20
N VAL A 123 -19.67 28.51 -53.69
CA VAL A 123 -18.40 28.78 -54.38
C VAL A 123 -17.43 27.62 -54.14
N ALA A 124 -16.66 27.23 -55.16
CA ALA A 124 -15.68 26.15 -55.11
C ALA A 124 -14.64 26.30 -53.96
N GLU A 125 -14.31 27.53 -53.58
CA GLU A 125 -13.42 27.80 -52.44
C GLU A 125 -14.06 27.48 -51.08
N HIS A 126 -15.38 27.66 -50.95
CA HIS A 126 -16.10 27.35 -49.71
C HIS A 126 -16.32 25.84 -49.57
N THR A 127 -16.58 25.13 -50.67
CA THR A 127 -16.74 23.68 -50.69
C THR A 127 -15.43 22.96 -50.36
N THR A 128 -14.31 23.37 -50.97
CA THR A 128 -12.99 22.80 -50.67
C THR A 128 -12.54 23.02 -49.21
N LYS A 129 -12.80 24.21 -48.64
CA LYS A 129 -12.55 24.49 -47.21
C LYS A 129 -13.44 23.66 -46.28
N LEU A 130 -14.66 23.35 -46.69
CA LEU A 130 -15.56 22.47 -45.94
C LEU A 130 -15.04 21.02 -45.96
N GLU A 131 -14.72 20.48 -47.13
CA GLU A 131 -14.17 19.13 -47.30
C GLU A 131 -12.88 18.91 -46.50
N GLN A 132 -11.96 19.89 -46.49
CA GLN A 132 -10.78 19.84 -45.63
C GLN A 132 -11.13 19.78 -44.13
N SER A 133 -12.13 20.53 -43.68
CA SER A 133 -12.55 20.50 -42.27
C SER A 133 -13.25 19.20 -41.89
N GLU A 134 -14.04 18.63 -42.80
CA GLU A 134 -14.66 17.32 -42.63
C GLU A 134 -13.62 16.19 -42.61
N GLY A 135 -12.59 16.27 -43.47
CA GLY A 135 -11.44 15.36 -43.43
C GLY A 135 -10.71 15.39 -42.08
N LYS A 136 -10.41 16.59 -41.57
CA LYS A 136 -9.81 16.77 -40.23
C LYS A 136 -10.67 16.21 -39.12
N MET A 137 -12.01 16.31 -39.23
CA MET A 137 -12.94 15.72 -38.25
C MET A 137 -12.94 14.18 -38.30
N ILE A 138 -12.83 13.59 -39.48
CA ILE A 138 -12.74 12.12 -39.63
C ILE A 138 -11.45 11.61 -38.98
N GLU A 139 -10.33 12.27 -39.25
CA GLU A 139 -9.04 11.94 -38.63
C GLU A 139 -9.07 12.12 -37.10
N HIS A 140 -9.65 13.22 -36.62
CA HIS A 140 -9.76 13.48 -35.19
C HIS A 140 -10.61 12.43 -34.46
N LYS A 141 -11.71 11.98 -35.08
CA LYS A 141 -12.54 10.88 -34.55
C LYS A 141 -11.79 9.55 -34.53
N ALA A 142 -10.97 9.27 -35.55
CA ALA A 142 -10.14 8.06 -35.58
C ALA A 142 -9.12 8.08 -34.44
N SER A 143 -8.44 9.21 -34.22
CA SER A 143 -7.52 9.43 -33.10
C SER A 143 -8.21 9.28 -31.73
N MET A 144 -9.43 9.82 -31.58
CA MET A 144 -10.24 9.62 -30.37
C MET A 144 -10.57 8.14 -30.11
N ALA A 145 -10.90 7.38 -31.16
CA ALA A 145 -11.22 5.97 -31.02
C ALA A 145 -9.99 5.13 -30.61
N VAL A 146 -8.80 5.47 -31.10
CA VAL A 146 -7.54 4.81 -30.69
C VAL A 146 -7.24 5.11 -29.22
N LEU A 147 -7.26 6.38 -28.81
CA LEU A 147 -7.01 6.75 -27.42
C LEU A 147 -8.03 6.14 -26.46
N GLY A 148 -9.30 5.99 -26.88
CA GLY A 148 -10.32 5.29 -26.11
C GLY A 148 -9.99 3.81 -25.88
N LYS A 149 -9.48 3.11 -26.90
CA LYS A 149 -9.05 1.71 -26.78
C LYS A 149 -7.85 1.56 -25.85
N GLU A 150 -6.86 2.45 -25.99
CA GLU A 150 -5.68 2.48 -25.12
C GLU A 150 -6.05 2.76 -23.66
N ALA A 151 -6.97 3.72 -23.43
CA ALA A 151 -7.45 4.04 -22.10
C ALA A 151 -8.17 2.85 -21.44
N VAL A 152 -9.05 2.15 -22.18
CA VAL A 152 -9.74 0.95 -21.66
C VAL A 152 -8.76 -0.16 -21.33
N ALA A 153 -7.77 -0.42 -22.20
CA ALA A 153 -6.74 -1.42 -21.96
C ALA A 153 -5.88 -1.08 -20.73
N ALA A 154 -5.45 0.18 -20.59
CA ALA A 154 -4.67 0.64 -19.44
C ALA A 154 -5.47 0.53 -18.14
N LEU A 155 -6.73 0.99 -18.13
CA LEU A 155 -7.63 0.88 -16.97
C LEU A 155 -7.88 -0.58 -16.55
N GLY A 156 -8.05 -1.49 -17.52
CA GLY A 156 -8.16 -2.93 -17.24
C GLY A 156 -6.90 -3.52 -16.60
N ALA A 157 -5.71 -3.08 -17.04
CA ALA A 157 -4.45 -3.47 -16.43
C ALA A 157 -4.31 -2.94 -14.99
N VAL A 158 -4.76 -1.70 -14.73
CA VAL A 158 -4.80 -1.10 -13.38
C VAL A 158 -5.64 -1.95 -12.44
N GLU A 159 -6.85 -2.32 -12.85
CA GLU A 159 -7.77 -3.09 -12.02
C GLU A 159 -7.24 -4.50 -11.72
N SER A 160 -6.69 -5.18 -12.73
CA SER A 160 -6.07 -6.50 -12.57
C SER A 160 -4.89 -6.46 -11.60
N GLN A 161 -4.03 -5.44 -11.73
CA GLN A 161 -2.91 -5.23 -10.84
C GLN A 161 -3.37 -4.93 -9.41
N GLN A 162 -4.39 -4.09 -9.23
CA GLN A 162 -4.94 -3.78 -7.92
C GLN A 162 -5.52 -5.04 -7.25
N LYS A 163 -6.32 -5.85 -7.96
CA LYS A 163 -6.90 -7.09 -7.42
C LYS A 163 -5.83 -8.08 -6.95
N ARG A 164 -4.82 -8.34 -7.78
CA ARG A 164 -3.74 -9.29 -7.47
C ARG A 164 -2.96 -8.85 -6.24
N VAL A 165 -2.61 -7.57 -6.19
CA VAL A 165 -1.79 -7.01 -5.13
C VAL A 165 -2.57 -6.89 -3.81
N THR A 166 -3.86 -6.52 -3.86
CA THR A 166 -4.74 -6.54 -2.68
C THR A 166 -4.87 -7.95 -2.09
N LEU A 167 -5.04 -8.97 -2.93
CA LEU A 167 -5.14 -10.35 -2.47
C LEU A 167 -3.84 -10.83 -1.77
N GLN A 168 -2.68 -10.59 -2.39
CA GLN A 168 -1.39 -10.96 -1.78
C GLN A 168 -1.20 -10.32 -0.40
N ARG A 169 -1.68 -9.08 -0.21
CA ARG A 169 -1.57 -8.36 1.07
C ARG A 169 -2.53 -8.87 2.13
N LEU A 170 -3.77 -9.20 1.77
CA LEU A 170 -4.70 -9.85 2.70
C LEU A 170 -4.12 -11.18 3.20
N VAL A 171 -3.52 -11.97 2.30
CA VAL A 171 -2.84 -13.21 2.67
C VAL A 171 -1.63 -12.93 3.58
N GLY A 172 -0.84 -11.90 3.30
CA GLY A 172 0.28 -11.47 4.16
C GLY A 172 -0.17 -11.04 5.55
N MET A 173 -1.20 -10.19 5.65
CA MET A 173 -1.76 -9.71 6.93
C MET A 173 -2.31 -10.83 7.79
N VAL A 174 -2.78 -11.94 7.21
CA VAL A 174 -3.23 -13.11 7.98
C VAL A 174 -2.05 -14.01 8.36
N ARG A 175 -1.09 -14.20 7.47
CA ARG A 175 0.03 -15.13 7.67
C ARG A 175 1.08 -14.59 8.64
N VAL A 176 1.45 -13.32 8.54
CA VAL A 176 2.54 -12.73 9.35
C VAL A 176 2.21 -12.76 10.85
N PRO A 177 1.02 -12.32 11.33
CA PRO A 177 0.68 -12.40 12.75
C PRO A 177 0.52 -13.85 13.22
N SER A 178 -0.07 -14.73 12.40
CA SER A 178 -0.28 -16.14 12.76
C SER A 178 1.05 -16.87 13.01
N SER A 179 2.05 -16.64 12.14
CA SER A 179 3.38 -17.21 12.30
C SER A 179 4.09 -16.65 13.55
N SER A 180 4.08 -15.33 13.74
CA SER A 180 4.75 -14.69 14.88
C SER A 180 4.10 -15.04 16.23
N ILE A 181 2.77 -15.15 16.29
CA ILE A 181 2.04 -15.60 17.48
C ILE A 181 2.39 -17.06 17.81
N TRP A 182 2.34 -17.96 16.83
CA TRP A 182 2.72 -19.36 17.08
C TRP A 182 4.17 -19.51 17.50
N VAL A 183 5.10 -18.78 16.90
CA VAL A 183 6.51 -18.79 17.27
C VAL A 183 6.72 -18.24 18.67
N THR A 184 6.08 -17.12 19.04
CA THR A 184 6.19 -16.56 20.40
C THR A 184 5.58 -17.49 21.46
N TYR A 185 4.40 -18.07 21.24
CA TYR A 185 3.80 -19.04 22.15
C TYR A 185 4.63 -20.33 22.27
N PHE A 186 5.15 -20.85 21.14
CA PHE A 186 6.00 -22.03 21.13
C PHE A 186 7.34 -21.79 21.83
N ASN A 187 8.00 -20.66 21.55
CA ASN A 187 9.29 -20.31 22.13
C ASN A 187 9.14 -19.97 23.63
N TRP A 188 8.02 -19.37 24.04
CA TRP A 188 7.67 -19.17 25.45
C TRP A 188 7.38 -20.50 26.17
N PHE A 189 6.61 -21.40 25.57
CA PHE A 189 6.37 -22.74 26.12
C PHE A 189 7.66 -23.55 26.25
N VAL A 190 8.54 -23.51 25.25
CA VAL A 190 9.81 -24.24 25.27
C VAL A 190 10.81 -23.62 26.24
N ARG A 191 10.96 -22.29 26.34
CA ARG A 191 11.93 -21.67 27.28
C ARG A 191 11.43 -21.60 28.71
N PHE A 192 10.16 -21.26 28.92
CA PHE A 192 9.59 -21.09 30.25
C PHE A 192 9.09 -22.42 30.83
N GLY A 193 8.45 -23.26 30.02
CA GLY A 193 8.06 -24.62 30.43
C GLY A 193 9.26 -25.49 30.79
N PHE A 194 10.38 -25.37 30.07
CA PHE A 194 11.61 -26.09 30.38
C PHE A 194 12.32 -25.53 31.62
N CYS A 195 12.32 -24.21 31.85
CA CYS A 195 12.84 -23.61 33.09
C CYS A 195 12.01 -23.99 34.33
N LEU A 196 10.67 -24.02 34.23
CA LEU A 196 9.80 -24.43 35.34
C LEU A 196 9.97 -25.94 35.66
N TRP A 197 10.16 -26.76 34.62
CA TRP A 197 10.31 -28.21 34.77
C TRP A 197 11.68 -28.61 35.33
N LEU A 198 12.77 -27.94 34.92
CA LEU A 198 14.11 -28.14 35.50
C LEU A 198 14.26 -27.52 36.90
N GLY A 199 13.55 -26.43 37.20
CA GLY A 199 13.51 -25.83 38.54
C GLY A 199 12.87 -26.72 39.61
N HIS A 200 12.09 -27.73 39.20
CA HIS A 200 11.52 -28.73 40.11
C HIS A 200 12.42 -29.96 40.32
N SER A 201 13.55 -30.06 39.61
CA SER A 201 14.53 -31.17 39.76
C SER A 201 15.78 -30.77 40.56
N SER A 202 15.79 -29.60 41.18
CA SER A 202 16.86 -29.17 42.10
C SER A 202 16.26 -28.48 43.32
N CYS A 203 15.54 -29.27 44.11
CA CYS A 203 15.50 -29.14 45.57
C CYS A 203 16.23 -30.34 46.16
#